data_AF-A0A963VTQ9-F1
#
_entry.id   AF-A0A963VTQ9-F1
#
_cell.length_a   1.000
_cell.length_b   1.000
_cell.length_c   1.000
_cell.angle_alpha   90.00
_cell.angle_beta   90.00
_cell.angle_gamma   90.00
#
_symmetry.space_group_name_H-M   'P 1'
#
loop_
_entity.id
_entity.type
_entity.pdbx_description
1 polymer ?
#
loop_
_entity_poly.entity_id
_entity_poly.type
_entity_poly.pdbx_seq_one_letter_code
_entity_poly.pdbx_strand_id
1 'polypeptide(L)' 'KGFYNMVKRACIAADLPHCSAHGLRKAAARRLRDAGCSDEEGMAITGHKTVREYRRYAGDSGNSARADSAMAKTYGSENV' A
#
# COMPACT_ATOMS: atom_id res chain seq x y z
N LYS A 1 25.89 -14.85 -4.30
CA LYS A 1 25.22 -14.01 -3.25
C LYS A 1 24.03 -13.31 -3.93
N GLY A 2 22.80 -13.49 -3.44
CA GLY A 2 21.59 -12.94 -4.10
C GLY A 2 20.94 -11.80 -3.32
N PHE A 3 20.20 -10.94 -4.02
CA PHE A 3 19.47 -9.79 -3.47
C PHE A 3 18.62 -10.15 -2.23
N TYR A 4 17.88 -11.27 -2.29
CA TYR A 4 17.09 -11.74 -1.16
C TYR A 4 17.92 -11.94 0.11
N ASN A 5 19.11 -12.56 0.00
CA ASN A 5 19.99 -12.79 1.16
C ASN A 5 20.63 -11.50 1.68
N MET A 6 20.83 -10.50 0.82
CA MET A 6 21.30 -9.17 1.25
C MET A 6 20.22 -8.50 2.10
N VAL A 7 18.98 -8.42 1.60
CA VAL A 7 17.86 -7.83 2.33
C VAL A 7 17.56 -8.61 3.61
N LYS A 8 17.61 -9.95 3.56
CA LYS A 8 17.38 -10.78 4.75
C LYS A 8 18.42 -10.52 5.85
N ARG A 9 19.69 -10.37 5.48
CA ARG A 9 20.76 -10.01 6.43
C ARG A 9 20.53 -8.63 7.04
N ALA A 10 20.14 -7.64 6.25
CA ALA A 10 19.77 -6.33 6.76
C ALA A 10 18.58 -6.39 7.73
N CYS A 11 17.56 -7.19 7.43
CA CYS A 11 16.43 -7.39 8.33
C CYS A 11 16.86 -8.02 9.67
N ILE A 12 17.75 -9.02 9.65
CA ILE A 12 18.28 -9.65 10.87
C ILE A 12 19.11 -8.64 11.68
N ALA A 13 19.97 -7.86 11.02
CA ALA A 13 20.77 -6.83 11.69
C ALA A 13 19.92 -5.72 12.32
N ALA A 14 18.72 -5.48 11.79
CA ALA A 14 17.74 -4.54 12.34
C ALA A 14 16.78 -5.17 13.37
N ASP A 15 17.06 -6.40 13.84
CA ASP A 15 16.21 -7.17 14.77
C ASP A 15 14.77 -7.43 14.25
N LEU A 16 14.64 -7.55 12.92
CA LEU A 16 13.39 -7.87 12.23
C LEU A 16 13.52 -9.21 11.47
N PRO A 17 13.81 -10.33 12.16
CA PRO A 17 14.09 -11.62 11.51
C PRO A 17 12.88 -12.20 10.77
N HIS A 18 11.67 -11.75 11.06
CA HIS A 18 10.44 -12.16 10.38
C HIS A 18 10.24 -11.44 9.03
N CYS A 19 10.95 -10.34 8.76
CA CYS A 19 10.86 -9.61 7.50
C CYS A 19 11.62 -10.30 6.36
N SER A 20 11.19 -10.00 5.13
CA SER A 20 11.79 -10.45 3.88
C SER A 20 11.60 -9.40 2.79
N ALA A 21 12.38 -9.46 1.70
CA ALA A 21 12.24 -8.51 0.59
C ALA A 21 10.80 -8.47 0.03
N HIS A 22 10.16 -9.63 -0.11
CA HIS A 22 8.79 -9.72 -0.59
C HIS A 22 7.78 -9.15 0.43
N GLY A 23 7.96 -9.41 1.72
CA GLY A 23 7.12 -8.85 2.78
C GLY A 23 7.23 -7.33 2.85
N LEU A 24 8.45 -6.78 2.70
CA LEU A 24 8.69 -5.35 2.66
C LEU A 24 8.01 -4.68 1.46
N ARG A 25 8.03 -5.32 0.28
CA ARG A 25 7.29 -4.83 -0.89
C ARG A 25 5.78 -4.75 -0.63
N LYS A 26 5.19 -5.76 0.03
CA LYS A 26 3.75 -5.71 0.43
C LYS A 26 3.49 -4.56 1.40
N ALA A 27 4.34 -4.42 2.42
CA ALA A 27 4.22 -3.34 3.39
C ALA A 27 4.35 -1.94 2.75
N ALA A 28 5.19 -1.79 1.73
CA ALA A 28 5.30 -0.55 0.95
C ALA A 28 3.99 -0.24 0.21
N ALA A 29 3.40 -1.22 -0.50
CA ALA A 29 2.12 -1.04 -1.17
C ALA A 29 1.00 -0.63 -0.18
N ARG A 30 0.97 -1.25 1.01
CA ARG A 30 0.03 -0.88 2.07
C ARG A 30 0.22 0.56 2.56
N ARG A 31 1.46 0.98 2.82
CA ARG A 31 1.75 2.35 3.28
C ARG A 31 1.37 3.41 2.25
N LEU A 32 1.61 3.16 0.97
CA LEU A 32 1.20 4.09 -0.11
C LEU A 32 -0.31 4.26 -0.13
N ARG A 33 -1.04 3.14 0.00
CA ARG A 33 -2.50 3.13 0.06
C ARG A 33 -3.04 3.87 1.28
N ASP A 34 -2.46 3.62 2.45
CA ASP A 34 -2.85 4.28 3.70
C ASP A 34 -2.50 5.78 3.70
N ALA A 35 -1.46 6.18 2.97
CA ALA A 35 -1.10 7.59 2.73
C ALA A 35 -2.03 8.31 1.73
N GLY A 36 -3.02 7.61 1.17
CA GLY A 36 -3.98 8.19 0.23
C GLY A 36 -3.53 8.23 -1.23
N CYS A 37 -2.41 7.58 -1.58
CA CYS A 37 -1.99 7.47 -2.98
C CYS A 37 -3.05 6.74 -3.81
N SER A 38 -3.19 7.17 -5.07
CA SER A 38 -4.00 6.47 -6.06
C SER A 38 -3.44 5.06 -6.33
N ASP A 39 -4.26 4.21 -6.96
CA ASP A 39 -3.78 2.88 -7.35
C ASP A 39 -2.65 2.99 -8.38
N GLU A 40 -2.75 3.93 -9.32
CA GLU A 40 -1.77 4.19 -10.37
C GLU A 40 -0.44 4.69 -9.79
N GLU A 41 -0.47 5.65 -8.85
CA GLU A 41 0.72 6.14 -8.15
C GLU A 41 1.42 5.01 -7.39
N GLY A 42 0.64 4.22 -6.65
CA GLY A 42 1.16 3.08 -5.92
C GLY A 42 1.75 2.01 -6.83
N MET A 43 1.10 1.73 -7.95
CA MET A 43 1.57 0.81 -8.99
C MET A 43 2.87 1.30 -9.63
N ALA A 44 3.01 2.60 -9.91
CA ALA A 44 4.22 3.17 -10.48
C ALA A 44 5.43 2.98 -9.56
N ILE A 45 5.26 3.16 -8.25
CA ILE A 45 6.34 2.97 -7.26
C ILE A 45 6.67 1.49 -7.07
N THR A 46 5.66 0.64 -6.98
CA THR A 46 5.84 -0.78 -6.64
C THR A 46 6.06 -1.68 -7.86
N GLY A 47 5.86 -1.17 -9.07
CA GLY A 47 6.01 -1.91 -10.33
C GLY A 47 4.97 -3.01 -10.52
N HIS A 48 3.72 -2.80 -10.09
CA HIS A 48 2.62 -3.72 -10.41
C HIS A 48 2.04 -3.38 -11.79
N LYS A 49 1.75 -4.41 -12.58
CA LYS A 49 1.20 -4.23 -13.94
C LYS A 49 -0.31 -4.10 -13.95
N THR A 50 -0.96 -4.61 -12.91
CA THR A 50 -2.42 -4.61 -12.80
C THR A 50 -2.87 -4.07 -11.45
N VAL A 51 -3.97 -3.33 -11.46
CA VAL A 51 -4.62 -2.82 -10.24
C VAL A 51 -5.02 -3.96 -9.32
N ARG A 52 -5.45 -5.09 -9.88
CA ARG A 52 -5.83 -6.29 -9.12
C ARG A 52 -4.68 -6.82 -8.27
N GLU A 53 -3.49 -6.93 -8.83
CA GLU A 53 -2.30 -7.39 -8.09
C GLU A 53 -1.86 -6.36 -7.06
N TYR A 54 -1.88 -5.08 -7.41
CA TYR A 54 -1.58 -4.01 -6.47
C TYR A 54 -2.51 -4.03 -5.26
N ARG A 55 -3.83 -4.05 -5.48
CA ARG A 55 -4.84 -4.10 -4.40
C ARG A 55 -4.71 -5.34 -3.51
N ARG A 56 -4.27 -6.47 -4.05
CA ARG A 56 -3.97 -7.66 -3.23
C ARG A 56 -2.86 -7.38 -2.20
N TYR A 57 -1.89 -6.51 -2.52
CA TYR A 57 -0.78 -6.17 -1.61
C TYR A 57 -1.10 -4.95 -0.76
N ALA A 58 -1.68 -3.92 -1.37
CA ALA A 58 -2.08 -2.68 -0.72
C ALA A 58 -3.23 -2.88 0.27
N GLY A 59 -4.10 -3.87 0.05
CA GLY A 59 -5.31 -4.07 0.84
C GLY A 59 -6.36 -2.97 0.59
N ASP A 60 -7.43 -3.04 1.37
CA ASP A 60 -8.40 -1.94 1.46
C ASP A 60 -7.91 -0.92 2.48
N SER A 61 -7.78 0.34 2.04
CA SER A 61 -7.72 1.48 2.97
C SER A 61 -9.09 1.69 3.57
N GLY A 62 -9.16 1.94 4.88
CA GLY A 62 -10.38 2.05 5.68
C GLY A 62 -11.63 2.49 4.92
N ASN A 63 -12.51 1.53 4.65
CA ASN A 63 -13.75 1.75 3.92
C ASN A 63 -14.64 2.81 4.59
N SER A 64 -14.54 2.96 5.91
CA SER A 64 -15.28 3.96 6.69
C SER A 64 -14.94 5.39 6.27
N ALA A 65 -13.67 5.79 6.28
CA ALA A 65 -13.27 7.17 5.94
C ALA A 65 -13.57 7.51 4.47
N ARG A 66 -13.47 6.52 3.57
CA ARG A 66 -13.88 6.68 2.17
C ARG A 66 -15.37 6.76 2.00
N ALA A 67 -16.14 5.97 2.74
CA ALA A 67 -17.59 6.05 2.75
C ALA A 67 -18.04 7.42 3.25
N ASP A 68 -17.47 7.92 4.35
CA ASP A 68 -17.77 9.25 4.88
C ASP A 68 -17.44 10.35 3.88
N SER A 69 -16.26 10.30 3.24
CA SER A 69 -15.88 11.26 2.20
C SER A 69 -16.78 11.17 0.95
N ALA A 70 -17.18 9.96 0.54
CA ALA A 70 -18.10 9.77 -0.58
C ALA A 70 -19.49 10.30 -0.26
N MET A 71 -20.02 9.99 0.93
CA MET A 71 -21.30 10.50 1.42
C MET A 71 -21.29 12.03 1.51
N ALA A 72 -20.21 12.63 2.02
CA ALA A 72 -20.05 14.09 2.04
C ALA A 72 -20.05 14.71 0.63
N LYS A 73 -19.43 14.04 -0.37
CA LYS A 73 -19.45 14.51 -1.76
C LYS A 73 -20.81 14.35 -2.44
N THR A 74 -21.55 13.29 -2.12
CA THR A 74 -22.85 12.99 -2.74
C THR A 74 -24.00 13.78 -2.11
N TYR A 75 -23.95 14.03 -0.80
CA TYR A 75 -25.05 14.63 -0.04
C TYR A 75 -24.69 15.98 0.59
N GLY A 76 -23.42 16.38 0.62
CA GLY A 76 -22.97 17.69 1.11
C GLY A 76 -22.94 18.79 0.04
N SER A 77 -23.38 18.51 -1.19
CA SER A 77 -23.44 19.49 -2.28
C SER A 77 -24.89 19.78 -2.69
N GLU A 78 -25.69 20.29 -1.76
CA GLU A 78 -26.91 21.03 -2.10
C GLU A 78 -26.96 22.34 -1.28
N ASN A 79 -26.93 23.46 -2.03
CA ASN A 79 -27.30 24.83 -1.69
C ASN A 79 -26.38 25.64 -0.75
N VAL A 80 -25.45 26.42 -1.33
CA VAL A 80 -25.57 27.87 -1.64
C VAL A 80 -24.64 28.21 -2.80
#